data_AF-A0A2E8JZM1-F1
#
_entry.id   AF-A0A2E8JZM1-F1
#
_cell.length_a   1.000
_cell.length_b   1.000
_cell.length_c   1.000
_cell.angle_alpha   90.00
_cell.angle_beta   90.00
_cell.angle_gamma   90.00
#
_symmetry.space_group_name_H-M   'P 1'
#
loop_
_entity.id
_entity.type
_entity.pdbx_description
1 polymer ?
#
loop_
_entity_poly.entity_id
_entity_poly.type
_entity_poly.pdbx_seq_one_letter_code
_entity_poly.pdbx_strand_id
1 'polypeptide(L)'
;MSDSKSNKYWLLGTLLIVAIAPSIGSLAGLWIWPGATGSMVYAVCKTLLYGVPAYVAWRTISRKDMLAGWRSGTRLWAILLGTLSGLVIGGGIVMFWFAGFRDTVDTNRLLVVMMESGLNQPTRFWLFAAWLTIGNSLLEEFVFRWFVDSRLKILGLPFIIAIPISALIFTIHHVIVLAAFFDPRMVLIGSVGVFIGGLIWSVTLRLSKSVIPGWISHALVDLAIALVGGSILGLI
;
A
#
# COMPACT_ATOMS: atom_id res chain seq x y z
N MET A 1 -26.08 -27.76 2.35
CA MET A 1 -26.22 -26.46 3.06
C MET A 1 -25.06 -26.14 4.00
N SER A 2 -24.35 -27.12 4.57
CA SER A 2 -23.15 -26.92 5.42
C SER A 2 -21.95 -26.31 4.67
N ASP A 3 -21.70 -26.73 3.42
CA ASP A 3 -20.56 -26.25 2.62
C ASP A 3 -20.62 -24.75 2.29
N SER A 4 -21.82 -24.21 2.05
CA SER A 4 -22.00 -22.79 1.74
C SER A 4 -21.72 -21.87 2.94
N LYS A 5 -22.08 -22.33 4.16
CA LYS A 5 -21.85 -21.57 5.40
C LYS A 5 -20.36 -21.62 5.80
N SER A 6 -19.75 -22.79 5.71
CA SER A 6 -18.30 -22.98 5.95
C SER A 6 -17.45 -22.07 5.07
N ASN A 7 -17.81 -21.94 3.79
CA ASN A 7 -17.12 -21.07 2.84
C ASN A 7 -17.24 -19.57 3.19
N LYS A 8 -18.43 -19.13 3.68
CA LYS A 8 -18.63 -17.73 4.09
C LYS A 8 -17.82 -17.34 5.33
N TYR A 9 -17.74 -18.22 6.33
CA TYR A 9 -16.94 -17.97 7.53
C TYR A 9 -15.45 -17.92 7.23
N TRP A 10 -14.94 -18.83 6.41
CA TRP A 10 -13.55 -18.81 5.97
C TRP A 10 -13.21 -17.52 5.20
N LEU A 11 -14.11 -17.10 4.32
CA LEU A 11 -13.96 -15.87 3.54
C LEU A 11 -13.92 -14.64 4.45
N LEU A 12 -14.84 -14.53 5.40
CA LEU A 12 -14.88 -13.43 6.35
C LEU A 12 -13.66 -13.43 7.27
N GLY A 13 -13.27 -14.60 7.80
CA GLY A 13 -12.13 -14.75 8.69
C GLY A 13 -10.82 -14.31 8.03
N THR A 14 -10.56 -14.77 6.80
CA THR A 14 -9.35 -14.37 6.05
C THR A 14 -9.35 -12.88 5.69
N LEU A 15 -10.51 -12.31 5.33
CA LEU A 15 -10.66 -10.87 5.10
C LEU A 15 -10.35 -10.06 6.37
N LEU A 16 -10.91 -10.46 7.52
CA LEU A 16 -10.69 -9.77 8.79
C LEU A 16 -9.23 -9.79 9.20
N ILE A 17 -8.55 -10.95 9.11
CA ILE A 17 -7.12 -11.08 9.43
C ILE A 17 -6.29 -10.09 8.59
N VAL A 18 -6.50 -10.08 7.27
CA VAL A 18 -5.76 -9.23 6.35
C VAL A 18 -6.07 -7.75 6.56
N ALA A 19 -7.33 -7.41 6.88
CA ALA A 19 -7.74 -6.03 7.08
C ALA A 19 -7.17 -5.40 8.36
N ILE A 20 -7.01 -6.17 9.43
CA ILE A 20 -6.56 -5.64 10.74
C ILE A 20 -5.05 -5.79 10.98
N ALA A 21 -4.42 -6.81 10.38
CA ALA A 21 -2.99 -7.10 10.59
C ALA A 21 -2.07 -5.89 10.38
N PRO A 22 -2.16 -5.09 9.29
CA PRO A 22 -1.21 -4.00 9.09
C PRO A 22 -1.37 -2.89 10.14
N SER A 23 -2.59 -2.65 10.62
CA SER A 23 -2.87 -1.68 11.68
C SER A 23 -2.31 -2.15 13.02
N ILE A 24 -2.54 -3.42 13.39
CA ILE A 24 -1.99 -4.01 14.63
C ILE A 24 -0.47 -3.98 14.59
N GLY A 25 0.14 -4.41 13.47
CA GLY A 25 1.58 -4.42 13.32
C GLY A 25 2.18 -3.03 13.45
N SER A 26 1.62 -2.04 12.74
CA SER A 26 2.12 -0.66 12.78
C SER A 26 1.95 -0.02 14.15
N LEU A 27 0.81 -0.26 14.82
CA LEU A 27 0.55 0.25 16.17
C LEU A 27 1.50 -0.38 17.20
N ALA A 28 1.72 -1.69 17.14
CA ALA A 28 2.64 -2.39 18.02
C ALA A 28 4.10 -1.93 17.82
N GLY A 29 4.54 -1.82 16.57
CA GLY A 29 5.91 -1.47 16.20
C GLY A 29 6.27 -0.01 16.45
N LEU A 30 5.32 0.92 16.28
CA LEU A 30 5.59 2.37 16.33
C LEU A 30 5.12 3.04 17.62
N TRP A 31 4.09 2.51 18.29
CA TRP A 31 3.43 3.23 19.39
C TRP A 31 3.44 2.48 20.73
N ILE A 32 3.16 1.16 20.72
CA ILE A 32 2.92 0.43 21.98
C ILE A 32 4.21 -0.20 22.51
N TRP A 33 4.94 -0.95 21.67
CA TRP A 33 6.17 -1.65 22.07
C TRP A 33 7.33 -1.40 21.09
N PRO A 34 7.79 -0.14 20.90
CA PRO A 34 8.96 0.13 20.07
C PRO A 34 10.16 -0.73 20.50
N GLY A 35 10.92 -1.24 19.53
CA GLY A 35 12.04 -2.16 19.76
C GLY A 35 11.73 -3.60 19.33
N ALA A 36 12.44 -4.57 19.91
CA ALA A 36 12.42 -5.96 19.42
C ALA A 36 11.03 -6.60 19.43
N THR A 37 10.26 -6.37 20.49
CA THR A 37 8.90 -6.94 20.64
C THR A 37 7.94 -6.39 19.60
N GLY A 38 7.85 -5.07 19.44
CA GLY A 38 7.01 -4.45 18.42
C GLY A 38 7.43 -4.84 16.99
N SER A 39 8.73 -4.90 16.72
CA SER A 39 9.27 -5.39 15.44
C SER A 39 8.88 -6.83 15.15
N MET A 40 8.89 -7.71 16.16
CA MET A 40 8.42 -9.09 16.02
C MET A 40 6.93 -9.13 15.66
N VAL A 41 6.09 -8.37 16.38
CA VAL A 41 4.64 -8.29 16.10
C VAL A 41 4.38 -7.73 14.70
N TYR A 42 5.11 -6.69 14.30
CA TYR A 42 5.05 -6.11 12.96
C TYR A 42 5.39 -7.14 11.88
N ALA A 43 6.47 -7.91 12.08
CA ALA A 43 6.89 -8.97 11.15
C ALA A 43 5.84 -10.08 11.01
N VAL A 44 5.24 -10.54 12.13
CA VAL A 44 4.13 -11.51 12.10
C VAL A 44 2.94 -10.93 11.33
N CYS A 45 2.57 -9.68 11.60
CA CYS A 45 1.46 -9.03 10.92
C CYS A 45 1.71 -8.86 9.41
N LYS A 46 2.91 -8.47 8.99
CA LYS A 46 3.30 -8.41 7.57
C LYS A 46 3.29 -9.80 6.92
N THR A 47 3.69 -10.83 7.66
CA THR A 47 3.63 -12.23 7.20
C THR A 47 2.17 -12.66 6.97
N LEU A 48 1.25 -12.30 7.87
CA LEU A 48 -0.18 -12.56 7.68
C LEU A 48 -0.76 -11.74 6.51
N LEU A 49 -0.40 -10.46 6.42
CA LEU A 49 -0.85 -9.53 5.38
C LEU A 49 -0.57 -10.07 3.98
N TYR A 50 0.62 -10.62 3.73
CA TYR A 50 1.00 -11.14 2.41
C TYR A 50 0.78 -12.65 2.27
N GLY A 51 1.03 -13.42 3.33
CA GLY A 51 0.95 -14.87 3.32
C GLY A 51 -0.47 -15.40 3.14
N VAL A 52 -1.46 -14.77 3.78
CA VAL A 52 -2.88 -15.19 3.63
C VAL A 52 -3.37 -14.98 2.19
N PRO A 53 -3.23 -13.80 1.56
CA PRO A 53 -3.58 -13.62 0.16
C PRO A 53 -2.80 -14.51 -0.80
N ALA A 54 -1.49 -14.71 -0.57
CA ALA A 54 -0.66 -15.61 -1.38
C ALA A 54 -1.16 -17.07 -1.31
N TYR A 55 -1.48 -17.55 -0.11
CA TYR A 55 -2.04 -18.89 0.09
C TYR A 55 -3.40 -19.06 -0.62
N VAL A 56 -4.27 -18.06 -0.51
CA VAL A 56 -5.56 -18.06 -1.20
C VAL A 56 -5.37 -18.05 -2.71
N ALA A 57 -4.44 -17.24 -3.21
CA ALA A 57 -4.14 -17.16 -4.62
C ALA A 57 -3.63 -18.48 -5.19
N TRP A 58 -2.70 -19.14 -4.49
CA TRP A 58 -2.23 -20.48 -4.85
C TRP A 58 -3.40 -21.45 -5.03
N ARG A 59 -4.39 -21.40 -4.14
CA ARG A 59 -5.52 -22.34 -4.12
C ARG A 59 -6.61 -22.02 -5.16
N THR A 60 -6.68 -20.77 -5.65
CA THR A 60 -7.84 -20.29 -6.40
C THR A 60 -7.53 -19.73 -7.78
N ILE A 61 -6.33 -19.20 -8.02
CA ILE A 61 -5.95 -18.62 -9.30
C ILE A 61 -5.38 -19.71 -10.20
N SER A 62 -6.01 -19.95 -11.35
CA SER A 62 -5.43 -20.81 -12.37
C SER A 62 -4.31 -20.09 -13.14
N ARG A 63 -3.38 -20.86 -13.75
CA ARG A 63 -2.37 -20.27 -14.64
C ARG A 63 -2.99 -19.46 -15.79
N LYS A 64 -4.16 -19.88 -16.28
CA LYS A 64 -4.88 -19.17 -17.35
C LYS A 64 -5.36 -17.80 -16.89
N ASP A 65 -5.92 -17.71 -15.69
CA ASP A 65 -6.40 -16.45 -15.11
C ASP A 65 -5.25 -15.49 -14.83
N MET A 66 -4.14 -16.01 -14.30
CA MET A 66 -2.92 -15.22 -14.08
C MET A 66 -2.38 -14.64 -15.40
N LEU A 67 -2.28 -15.47 -16.45
CA LEU A 67 -1.85 -15.00 -17.78
C LEU A 67 -2.84 -14.02 -18.41
N ALA A 68 -4.13 -14.19 -18.18
CA ALA A 68 -5.15 -13.27 -18.65
C ALA A 68 -5.02 -11.89 -17.98
N GLY A 69 -4.84 -11.86 -16.65
CA GLY A 69 -4.58 -10.63 -15.89
C GLY A 69 -3.27 -9.95 -16.28
N TRP A 70 -2.23 -10.72 -16.58
CA TRP A 70 -0.99 -10.19 -17.14
C TRP A 70 -1.24 -9.54 -18.51
N ARG A 71 -1.84 -10.27 -19.45
CA ARG A 71 -2.12 -9.79 -20.81
C ARG A 71 -3.05 -8.57 -20.84
N SER A 72 -4.00 -8.46 -19.92
CA SER A 72 -4.88 -7.29 -19.85
C SER A 72 -4.17 -6.08 -19.27
N GLY A 73 -3.31 -6.28 -18.26
CA GLY A 73 -2.53 -5.22 -17.62
C GLY A 73 -1.38 -4.69 -18.45
N THR A 74 -0.82 -5.49 -19.36
CA THR A 74 0.27 -5.07 -20.25
C THR A 74 -0.20 -4.48 -21.57
N ARG A 75 -1.50 -4.25 -21.76
CA ARG A 75 -2.01 -3.48 -22.91
C ARG A 75 -1.51 -2.05 -22.82
N LEU A 76 -1.15 -1.46 -23.97
CA LEU A 76 -0.60 -0.11 -24.02
C LEU A 76 -1.45 0.92 -23.27
N TRP A 77 -2.76 0.96 -23.50
CA TRP A 77 -3.65 1.91 -22.82
C TRP A 77 -3.65 1.71 -21.29
N ALA A 78 -3.51 0.47 -20.82
CA ALA A 78 -3.54 0.13 -19.40
C ALA A 78 -2.22 0.58 -18.74
N ILE A 79 -1.10 0.32 -19.40
CA ILE A 79 0.22 0.86 -19.00
C ILE A 79 0.16 2.39 -18.98
N LEU A 80 -0.34 3.04 -20.03
CA LEU A 80 -0.47 4.50 -20.10
C LEU A 80 -1.35 5.05 -18.97
N LEU A 81 -2.48 4.42 -18.65
CA LEU A 81 -3.33 4.82 -17.53
C LEU A 81 -2.57 4.76 -16.19
N GLY A 82 -1.84 3.68 -15.95
CA GLY A 82 -1.01 3.53 -14.75
C GLY A 82 0.12 4.56 -14.68
N THR A 83 0.88 4.69 -15.76
CA THR A 83 2.00 5.64 -15.85
C THR A 83 1.53 7.09 -15.71
N LEU A 84 0.49 7.51 -16.45
CA LEU A 84 0.00 8.89 -16.38
C LEU A 84 -0.56 9.24 -15.01
N SER A 85 -1.36 8.36 -14.41
CA SER A 85 -1.86 8.59 -13.05
C SER A 85 -0.73 8.67 -12.03
N GLY A 86 0.26 7.77 -12.12
CA GLY A 86 1.43 7.78 -11.25
C GLY A 86 2.29 9.04 -11.42
N LEU A 87 2.54 9.48 -12.65
CA LEU A 87 3.29 10.71 -12.93
C LEU A 87 2.55 11.96 -12.45
N VAL A 88 1.23 12.01 -12.59
CA VAL A 88 0.43 13.14 -12.10
C VAL A 88 0.46 13.21 -10.57
N ILE A 89 0.20 12.09 -9.89
CA ILE A 89 0.17 12.05 -8.42
C ILE A 89 1.59 12.23 -7.85
N GLY A 90 2.55 11.43 -8.30
CA GLY A 90 3.94 11.48 -7.85
C GLY A 90 4.62 12.81 -8.20
N GLY A 91 4.41 13.31 -9.43
CA GLY A 91 4.88 14.63 -9.83
C GLY A 91 4.27 15.74 -8.98
N GLY A 92 2.99 15.64 -8.63
CA GLY A 92 2.33 16.56 -7.69
C GLY A 92 2.98 16.55 -6.30
N ILE A 93 3.31 15.37 -5.76
CA ILE A 93 4.02 15.22 -4.48
C ILE A 93 5.39 15.91 -4.53
N VAL A 94 6.21 15.58 -5.53
CA VAL A 94 7.56 16.16 -5.69
C VAL A 94 7.48 17.67 -5.89
N MET A 95 6.62 18.14 -6.79
CA MET A 95 6.42 19.56 -7.05
C MET A 95 6.01 20.30 -5.77
N PHE A 96 5.00 19.80 -5.06
CA PHE A 96 4.51 20.44 -3.84
C PHE A 96 5.60 20.51 -2.77
N TRP A 97 6.34 19.42 -2.57
CA TRP A 97 7.47 19.37 -1.64
C TRP A 97 8.53 20.44 -1.93
N PHE A 98 9.03 20.48 -3.16
CA PHE A 98 10.12 21.39 -3.56
C PHE A 98 9.67 22.83 -3.83
N ALA A 99 8.37 23.10 -4.01
CA ALA A 99 7.81 24.45 -4.13
C ALA A 99 7.73 25.23 -2.79
N GLY A 100 8.39 24.74 -1.73
CA GLY A 100 8.47 25.40 -0.42
C GLY A 100 7.64 24.72 0.67
N PHE A 101 6.85 23.68 0.35
CA PHE A 101 6.08 22.98 1.39
C PHE A 101 7.00 22.25 2.39
N ARG A 102 8.18 21.80 1.95
CA ARG A 102 9.18 21.17 2.84
C ARG A 102 9.56 22.04 4.05
N ASP A 103 9.55 23.36 3.90
CA ASP A 103 9.94 24.31 4.97
C ASP A 103 8.83 24.45 6.03
N THR A 104 7.66 23.85 5.79
CA THR A 104 6.48 23.92 6.66
C THR A 104 6.19 22.61 7.40
N VAL A 105 7.05 21.60 7.22
CA VAL A 105 6.86 20.23 7.75
C VAL A 105 8.02 19.91 8.69
N ASP A 106 7.71 19.54 9.94
CA ASP A 106 8.73 19.01 10.86
C ASP A 106 9.07 17.57 10.48
N THR A 107 10.28 17.37 9.98
CA THR A 107 10.80 16.05 9.59
C THR A 107 11.76 15.45 10.61
N ASN A 108 12.00 16.09 11.75
CA ASN A 108 13.06 15.70 12.69
C ASN A 108 12.89 14.27 13.20
N ARG A 109 11.65 13.89 13.56
CA ARG A 109 11.34 12.52 14.02
C ARG A 109 11.63 11.47 12.96
N LEU A 110 11.19 11.73 11.72
CA LEU A 110 11.46 10.84 10.60
C LEU A 110 12.96 10.73 10.33
N LEU A 111 13.67 11.85 10.30
CA LEU A 111 15.11 11.91 10.06
C LEU A 111 15.88 11.08 11.09
N VAL A 112 15.59 11.23 12.39
CA VAL A 112 16.22 10.44 13.45
C VAL A 112 16.02 8.95 13.22
N VAL A 113 14.78 8.50 12.95
CA VAL A 113 14.48 7.09 12.72
C VAL A 113 15.15 6.54 11.47
N MET A 114 15.22 7.33 10.39
CA MET A 114 15.95 6.95 9.18
C MET A 114 17.45 6.77 9.47
N MET A 115 18.06 7.68 10.22
CA MET A 115 19.47 7.61 10.61
C MET A 115 19.76 6.40 11.51
N GLU A 116 18.94 6.17 12.55
CA GLU A 116 19.07 5.02 13.46
C GLU A 116 18.88 3.69 12.74
N SER A 117 18.04 3.66 11.71
CA SER A 117 17.84 2.49 10.83
C SER A 117 18.97 2.29 9.81
N GLY A 118 19.98 3.18 9.80
CA GLY A 118 21.10 3.14 8.87
C GLY A 118 20.74 3.52 7.43
N LEU A 119 19.59 4.19 7.23
CA LEU A 119 19.15 4.68 5.92
C LEU A 119 19.88 5.97 5.50
N ASN A 120 20.74 6.53 6.36
CA ASN A 120 21.68 7.58 5.95
C ASN A 120 22.81 7.07 5.03
N GLN A 121 23.00 5.75 4.90
CA GLN A 121 23.92 5.18 3.92
C GLN A 121 23.24 5.09 2.54
N PRO A 122 23.77 5.75 1.48
CA PRO A 122 23.09 5.84 0.19
C PRO A 122 22.69 4.48 -0.40
N THR A 123 23.57 3.48 -0.34
CA THR A 123 23.28 2.13 -0.86
C THR A 123 22.13 1.47 -0.11
N ARG A 124 22.10 1.59 1.23
CA ARG A 124 21.02 1.00 2.05
C ARG A 124 19.69 1.71 1.78
N PHE A 125 19.73 3.04 1.67
CA PHE A 125 18.57 3.85 1.32
C PHE A 125 17.96 3.43 -0.01
N TRP A 126 18.76 3.40 -1.08
CA TRP A 126 18.23 3.12 -2.42
C TRP A 126 17.78 1.66 -2.59
N LEU A 127 18.40 0.70 -1.90
CA LEU A 127 17.90 -0.67 -1.85
C LEU A 127 16.55 -0.77 -1.13
N PHE A 128 16.42 -0.08 0.01
CA PHE A 128 15.15 0.00 0.74
C PHE A 128 14.06 0.71 -0.07
N ALA A 129 14.39 1.83 -0.71
CA ALA A 129 13.50 2.58 -1.59
C ALA A 129 13.05 1.74 -2.79
N ALA A 130 13.95 0.99 -3.42
CA ALA A 130 13.60 0.08 -4.52
C ALA A 130 12.66 -1.05 -4.05
N TRP A 131 12.91 -1.62 -2.87
CA TRP A 131 12.00 -2.61 -2.28
C TRP A 131 10.62 -2.02 -2.02
N LEU A 132 10.53 -0.83 -1.38
CA LEU A 132 9.25 -0.15 -1.14
C LEU A 132 8.51 0.10 -2.45
N THR A 133 9.20 0.75 -3.39
CA THR A 133 8.66 1.21 -4.67
C THR A 133 8.17 0.07 -5.55
N ILE A 134 8.93 -1.03 -5.64
CA ILE A 134 8.65 -2.10 -6.61
C ILE A 134 7.98 -3.29 -5.92
N GLY A 135 8.59 -3.79 -4.85
CA GLY A 135 8.18 -5.01 -4.17
C GLY A 135 6.97 -4.80 -3.26
N ASN A 136 7.09 -3.88 -2.30
CA ASN A 136 6.03 -3.62 -1.32
C ASN A 136 4.75 -3.13 -2.01
N SER A 137 4.85 -2.14 -2.92
CA SER A 137 3.70 -1.64 -3.67
C SER A 137 2.98 -2.73 -4.47
N LEU A 138 3.71 -3.66 -5.12
CA LEU A 138 3.10 -4.79 -5.85
C LEU A 138 2.33 -5.71 -4.90
N LEU A 139 2.93 -6.04 -3.76
CA LEU A 139 2.30 -6.85 -2.75
C LEU A 139 1.06 -6.16 -2.20
N GLU A 140 1.10 -4.85 -1.94
CA GLU A 140 -0.05 -4.10 -1.46
C GLU A 140 -1.18 -4.02 -2.49
N GLU A 141 -0.89 -3.79 -3.77
CA GLU A 141 -1.90 -3.86 -4.83
C GLU A 141 -2.54 -5.24 -4.93
N PHE A 142 -1.73 -6.29 -4.77
CA PHE A 142 -2.23 -7.66 -4.70
C PHE A 142 -3.13 -7.90 -3.48
N VAL A 143 -2.78 -7.36 -2.31
CA VAL A 143 -3.58 -7.49 -1.11
C VAL A 143 -4.87 -6.67 -1.19
N PHE A 144 -4.77 -5.35 -1.38
CA PHE A 144 -5.93 -4.47 -1.25
C PHE A 144 -6.82 -4.54 -2.48
N ARG A 145 -6.25 -4.59 -3.68
CA ARG A 145 -7.06 -4.59 -4.91
C ARG A 145 -7.45 -5.99 -5.33
N TRP A 146 -6.52 -6.93 -5.42
CA TRP A 146 -6.91 -8.29 -5.80
C TRP A 146 -7.63 -9.03 -4.67
N PHE A 147 -7.08 -9.08 -3.46
CA PHE A 147 -7.66 -9.90 -2.39
C PHE A 147 -8.86 -9.22 -1.69
N VAL A 148 -8.69 -8.02 -1.13
CA VAL A 148 -9.74 -7.34 -0.34
C VAL A 148 -10.96 -6.97 -1.22
N ASP A 149 -10.78 -6.26 -2.35
CA ASP A 149 -11.94 -5.90 -3.21
C ASP A 149 -12.70 -7.14 -3.69
N SER A 150 -11.99 -8.20 -4.10
CA SER A 150 -12.63 -9.42 -4.60
C SER A 150 -13.43 -10.12 -3.50
N ARG A 151 -12.93 -10.13 -2.26
CA ARG A 151 -13.62 -10.72 -1.11
C ARG A 151 -14.86 -9.93 -0.74
N LEU A 152 -14.77 -8.60 -0.70
CA LEU A 152 -15.92 -7.72 -0.48
C LEU A 152 -17.00 -7.92 -1.55
N LYS A 153 -16.60 -8.10 -2.82
CA LYS A 153 -17.53 -8.46 -3.91
C LYS A 153 -18.20 -9.80 -3.68
N ILE A 154 -17.46 -10.84 -3.31
CA ILE A 154 -18.01 -12.19 -3.07
C ILE A 154 -18.98 -12.19 -1.88
N LEU A 155 -18.78 -11.29 -0.89
CA LEU A 155 -19.72 -11.06 0.20
C LEU A 155 -21.01 -10.35 -0.23
N GLY A 156 -21.14 -9.97 -1.50
CA GLY A 156 -22.34 -9.35 -2.06
C GLY A 156 -22.31 -7.83 -2.03
N LEU A 157 -21.19 -7.19 -1.67
CA LEU A 157 -21.13 -5.73 -1.68
C LEU A 157 -21.00 -5.21 -3.12
N PRO A 158 -21.85 -4.24 -3.53
CA PRO A 158 -21.69 -3.58 -4.81
C PRO A 158 -20.40 -2.76 -4.84
N PHE A 159 -19.92 -2.50 -6.04
CA PHE A 159 -18.61 -1.88 -6.25
C PHE A 159 -18.48 -0.48 -5.68
N ILE A 160 -19.56 0.30 -5.72
CA ILE A 160 -19.63 1.63 -5.13
C ILE A 160 -19.38 1.62 -3.61
N ILE A 161 -19.57 0.47 -2.95
CA ILE A 161 -19.31 0.26 -1.53
C ILE A 161 -17.97 -0.44 -1.31
N ALA A 162 -17.68 -1.50 -2.08
CA ALA A 162 -16.46 -2.28 -1.91
C ALA A 162 -15.17 -1.46 -2.14
N ILE A 163 -15.16 -0.56 -3.13
CA ILE A 163 -13.99 0.28 -3.45
C ILE A 163 -13.65 1.22 -2.28
N PRO A 164 -14.57 2.06 -1.78
CA PRO A 164 -14.28 2.91 -0.61
C PRO A 164 -13.85 2.11 0.63
N ILE A 165 -14.46 0.96 0.91
CA ILE A 165 -14.08 0.14 2.08
C ILE A 165 -12.64 -0.36 1.97
N SER A 166 -12.26 -0.88 0.80
CA SER A 166 -10.88 -1.34 0.59
C SER A 166 -9.87 -0.21 0.67
N ALA A 167 -10.16 0.94 0.05
CA ALA A 167 -9.34 2.13 0.17
C ALA A 167 -9.24 2.62 1.63
N LEU A 168 -10.31 2.51 2.41
CA LEU A 168 -10.30 2.88 3.83
C LEU A 168 -9.44 1.94 4.67
N ILE A 169 -9.55 0.62 4.47
CA ILE A 169 -8.70 -0.38 5.15
C ILE A 169 -7.23 -0.13 4.82
N PHE A 170 -6.92 0.17 3.56
CA PHE A 170 -5.58 0.58 3.14
C PHE A 170 -5.13 1.86 3.84
N THR A 171 -6.01 2.85 3.98
CA THR A 171 -5.66 4.15 4.57
C THR A 171 -5.46 4.08 6.09
N ILE A 172 -6.24 3.27 6.81
CA ILE A 172 -6.20 3.24 8.29
C ILE A 172 -4.80 2.91 8.82
N HIS A 173 -4.11 1.92 8.24
CA HIS A 173 -2.75 1.61 8.71
C HIS A 173 -1.74 2.69 8.31
N HIS A 174 -1.94 3.37 7.18
CA HIS A 174 -1.14 4.53 6.81
C HIS A 174 -1.33 5.71 7.75
N VAL A 175 -2.55 5.95 8.25
CA VAL A 175 -2.80 6.97 9.29
C VAL A 175 -1.94 6.69 10.52
N ILE A 176 -1.86 5.43 10.96
CA ILE A 176 -1.05 5.02 12.14
C ILE A 176 0.44 5.28 11.89
N VAL A 177 0.93 4.96 10.70
CA VAL A 177 2.33 5.18 10.31
C VAL A 177 2.63 6.69 10.21
N LEU A 178 1.80 7.45 9.49
CA LEU A 178 1.98 8.90 9.31
C LEU A 178 1.96 9.63 10.65
N ALA A 179 1.04 9.28 11.55
CA ALA A 179 0.91 9.91 12.85
C ALA A 179 2.13 9.68 13.76
N ALA A 180 2.92 8.62 13.51
CA ALA A 180 4.14 8.36 14.28
C ALA A 180 5.24 9.37 13.94
N PHE A 181 5.24 9.92 12.72
CA PHE A 181 6.34 10.73 12.19
C PHE A 181 5.97 12.19 11.99
N PHE A 182 4.70 12.53 11.75
CA PHE A 182 4.29 13.86 11.33
C PHE A 182 3.19 14.46 12.21
N ASP A 183 3.02 15.78 12.11
CA ASP A 183 1.96 16.52 12.78
C ASP A 183 0.57 16.25 12.16
N PRO A 184 -0.54 16.55 12.88
CA PRO A 184 -1.89 16.25 12.42
C PRO A 184 -2.26 16.82 11.04
N ARG A 185 -1.69 17.96 10.63
CA ARG A 185 -1.94 18.55 9.29
C ARG A 185 -1.43 17.61 8.20
N MET A 186 -0.21 17.12 8.37
CA MET A 186 0.44 16.19 7.45
C MET A 186 -0.20 14.81 7.47
N VAL A 187 -0.62 14.33 8.65
CA VAL A 187 -1.40 13.10 8.76
C VAL A 187 -2.69 13.21 7.94
N LEU A 188 -3.42 14.32 8.04
CA LEU A 188 -4.65 14.52 7.29
C LEU A 188 -4.41 14.56 5.79
N ILE A 189 -3.49 15.41 5.32
CA ILE A 189 -3.17 15.55 3.89
C ILE A 189 -2.69 14.22 3.30
N GLY A 190 -1.73 13.57 3.98
CA GLY A 190 -1.20 12.28 3.57
C GLY A 190 -2.27 11.19 3.54
N SER A 191 -3.14 11.12 4.56
CA SER A 191 -4.22 10.13 4.63
C SER A 191 -5.28 10.34 3.54
N VAL A 192 -5.63 11.59 3.24
CA VAL A 192 -6.51 11.91 2.10
C VAL A 192 -5.87 11.49 0.78
N GLY A 193 -4.57 11.76 0.60
CA GLY A 193 -3.82 11.33 -0.57
C GLY A 193 -3.80 9.80 -0.73
N VAL A 194 -3.48 9.06 0.34
CA VAL A 194 -3.49 7.59 0.37
C VAL A 194 -4.87 7.04 0.05
N PHE A 195 -5.93 7.62 0.61
CA PHE A 195 -7.31 7.21 0.34
C PHE A 195 -7.67 7.41 -1.13
N ILE A 196 -7.39 8.60 -1.69
CA ILE A 196 -7.65 8.91 -3.10
C ILE A 196 -6.84 7.99 -4.03
N GLY A 197 -5.55 7.76 -3.74
CA GLY A 197 -4.72 6.80 -4.46
C GLY A 197 -5.36 5.41 -4.46
N GLY A 198 -5.80 4.94 -3.29
CA GLY A 198 -6.49 3.67 -3.16
C GLY A 198 -7.78 3.58 -3.98
N LEU A 199 -8.58 4.65 -4.05
CA LEU A 199 -9.75 4.72 -4.92
C LEU A 199 -9.36 4.60 -6.40
N ILE A 200 -8.36 5.38 -6.84
CA ILE A 200 -7.87 5.41 -8.22
C ILE A 200 -7.37 4.03 -8.64
N TRP A 201 -6.58 3.35 -7.80
CA TRP A 201 -6.04 2.03 -8.12
C TRP A 201 -7.11 0.94 -8.12
N SER A 202 -8.11 0.99 -7.23
CA SER A 202 -9.28 0.11 -7.28
C SER A 202 -10.15 0.32 -8.53
N VAL A 203 -10.33 1.56 -8.99
CA VAL A 203 -11.01 1.84 -10.26
C VAL A 203 -10.18 1.32 -11.44
N THR A 204 -8.87 1.55 -11.40
CA THR A 204 -7.92 1.11 -12.44
C THR A 204 -7.91 -0.42 -12.59
N LEU A 205 -7.95 -1.17 -11.47
CA LEU A 205 -8.08 -2.62 -11.47
C LEU A 205 -9.32 -3.06 -12.28
N ARG A 206 -10.43 -2.34 -12.16
CA ARG A 206 -11.70 -2.72 -12.80
C ARG A 206 -11.70 -2.43 -14.29
N LEU A 207 -11.17 -1.27 -14.67
CA LEU A 207 -11.05 -0.87 -16.07
C LEU A 207 -10.12 -1.84 -16.81
N SER A 208 -8.95 -2.12 -16.23
CA SER A 208 -7.91 -2.94 -16.87
C SER A 208 -8.03 -4.44 -16.61
N LYS A 209 -8.84 -4.85 -15.63
CA LYS A 209 -8.92 -6.23 -15.14
C LYS A 209 -7.54 -6.78 -14.73
N SER A 210 -6.67 -5.91 -14.22
CA SER A 210 -5.31 -6.24 -13.81
C SER A 210 -4.83 -5.31 -12.70
N VAL A 211 -3.99 -5.83 -11.80
CA VAL A 211 -3.32 -5.01 -10.78
C VAL A 211 -2.13 -4.24 -11.35
N ILE A 212 -1.62 -4.62 -12.54
CA ILE A 212 -0.38 -4.07 -13.11
C ILE A 212 -0.44 -2.55 -13.31
N PRO A 213 -1.49 -1.97 -13.93
CA PRO A 213 -1.56 -0.51 -14.07
C PRO A 213 -1.64 0.25 -12.75
N GLY A 214 -2.41 -0.29 -11.78
CA GLY A 214 -2.47 0.27 -10.43
C GLY A 214 -1.10 0.23 -9.75
N TRP A 215 -0.40 -0.90 -9.87
CA TRP A 215 0.97 -1.07 -9.37
C TRP A 215 1.97 -0.12 -10.02
N ILE A 216 1.94 0.08 -11.33
CA ILE A 216 2.81 1.07 -12.00
C ILE A 216 2.57 2.47 -11.42
N SER A 217 1.31 2.85 -11.24
CA SER A 217 0.92 4.13 -10.64
C SER A 217 1.44 4.25 -9.21
N HIS A 218 1.16 3.23 -8.39
CA HIS A 218 1.58 3.15 -6.99
C HIS A 218 3.11 3.22 -6.86
N ALA A 219 3.85 2.45 -7.66
CA ALA A 219 5.31 2.49 -7.67
C ALA A 219 5.85 3.91 -7.99
N LEU A 220 5.25 4.63 -8.94
CA LEU A 220 5.68 6.00 -9.23
C LEU A 220 5.38 6.97 -8.07
N VAL A 221 4.29 6.74 -7.33
CA VAL A 221 3.96 7.50 -6.12
C VAL A 221 4.94 7.19 -4.99
N ASP A 222 5.27 5.92 -4.76
CA ASP A 222 6.26 5.51 -3.76
C ASP A 222 7.66 6.01 -4.11
N LEU A 223 8.01 6.02 -5.40
CA LEU A 223 9.25 6.63 -5.87
C LEU A 223 9.30 8.13 -5.54
N ALA A 224 8.19 8.85 -5.73
CA ALA A 224 8.10 10.26 -5.35
C ALA A 224 8.29 10.46 -3.84
N ILE A 225 7.69 9.61 -3.01
CA ILE A 225 7.88 9.63 -1.55
C ILE A 225 9.32 9.29 -1.19
N ALA A 226 9.95 8.33 -1.86
CA ALA A 226 11.35 7.99 -1.67
C ALA A 226 12.28 9.15 -2.06
N LEU A 227 11.98 9.90 -3.14
CA LEU A 227 12.73 11.10 -3.49
C LEU A 227 12.63 12.17 -2.40
N VAL A 228 11.43 12.38 -1.85
CA VAL A 228 11.24 13.26 -0.68
C VAL A 228 12.11 12.80 0.50
N GLY A 229 12.07 11.51 0.85
CA GLY A 229 12.91 10.94 1.90
C GLY A 229 14.42 11.10 1.65
N GLY A 230 14.85 10.94 0.40
CA GLY A 230 16.24 11.16 -0.02
C GLY A 230 16.66 12.62 0.16
N SER A 231 15.78 13.57 -0.16
CA SER A 231 16.04 15.00 0.04
C SER A 231 16.15 15.38 1.52
N ILE A 232 15.34 14.75 2.38
CA ILE A 232 15.40 14.94 3.85
C ILE A 232 16.75 14.46 4.40
N LEU A 233 17.31 13.38 3.84
CA LEU A 233 18.63 12.85 4.22
C LEU A 233 19.81 13.59 3.57
N GLY A 234 19.56 14.54 2.66
CA GLY A 234 20.61 15.20 1.88
C GLY A 234 21.31 14.29 0.86
N LEU A 235 20.63 13.24 0.39
CA LEU A 235 21.16 12.33 -0.64
C LEU A 235 20.95 12.84 -2.07
N ILE A 236 20.04 13.82 -2.24
CA ILE A 236 19.74 14.52 -3.50
C ILE A 236 19.48 16.00 -3.22
#